data_AF-A0A174NB89-F1
#
_entry.id   AF-A0A174NB89-F1
#
_cell.length_a   1.000
_cell.length_b   1.000
_cell.length_c   1.000
_cell.angle_alpha   90.00
_cell.angle_beta   90.00
_cell.angle_gamma   90.00
#
_symmetry.space_group_name_H-M   'P 1'
#
loop_
_entity.id
_entity.type
_entity.pdbx_description
1 polymer ?
#
loop_
_entity_poly.entity_id
_entity_poly.type
_entity_poly.pdbx_seq_one_letter_code
_entity_poly.pdbx_strand_id
1 'polypeptide(L)'
;MAEQLPGQMSLNDFIPAPEPQKEKFDILNYIPVGSKNAVKRKRLCFLTGLIDRKMRNLLHEAGKKIPIINLQNGKGYFIPDMNTDTDRRMLIRWVKQEESRIRERQLCVDCAIRTLNNCCTDWRNEEYGRKTDVLEDDSGFRCVS
;
A
#
# COMPACT_ATOMS: atom_id res chain seq x y z
N MET A 1 10.66 -33.36 53.49
CA MET A 1 11.39 -32.84 52.33
C MET A 1 11.06 -33.78 51.18
N ALA A 2 10.08 -33.47 50.34
CA ALA A 2 9.70 -34.36 49.24
C ALA A 2 10.75 -34.23 48.13
N GLU A 3 11.61 -35.23 48.02
CA GLU A 3 12.62 -35.34 46.96
C GLU A 3 11.92 -35.58 45.62
N GLN A 4 12.14 -34.67 44.66
CA GLN A 4 11.73 -34.87 43.28
C GLN A 4 12.58 -36.01 42.69
N LEU A 5 11.91 -37.11 42.31
CA LEU A 5 12.55 -38.26 41.68
C LEU A 5 13.17 -37.85 40.32
N PRO A 6 14.40 -38.30 40.01
CA PRO A 6 15.06 -37.95 38.76
C PRO A 6 14.26 -38.51 37.57
N GLY A 7 13.79 -37.61 36.70
CA GLY A 7 13.02 -37.96 35.50
C GLY A 7 11.54 -37.52 35.50
N GLN A 8 11.03 -36.93 36.59
CA GLN A 8 9.71 -36.29 36.58
C GLN A 8 9.85 -34.82 36.17
N MET A 9 9.53 -34.52 34.92
CA MET A 9 9.38 -33.14 34.43
C MET A 9 8.05 -32.56 34.93
N SER A 10 8.03 -31.29 35.33
CA SER A 10 6.81 -30.62 35.76
C SER A 10 5.89 -30.41 34.57
N LEU A 11 4.57 -30.54 34.74
CA LEU A 11 3.59 -30.30 33.66
C LEU A 11 3.73 -28.89 33.05
N ASN A 12 4.25 -27.94 33.85
CA ASN A 12 4.55 -26.58 33.42
C ASN A 12 5.75 -26.46 32.47
N ASP A 13 6.63 -27.46 32.41
CA ASP A 13 7.79 -27.48 31.51
C ASP A 13 7.39 -27.89 30.08
N PHE A 14 6.19 -28.48 29.92
CA PHE A 14 5.60 -28.86 28.63
C PHE A 14 4.63 -27.82 28.07
N ILE A 15 4.32 -26.77 28.83
CA ILE A 15 3.53 -25.66 28.30
C ILE A 15 4.53 -24.75 27.58
N PRO A 16 4.60 -24.76 26.22
CA PRO A 16 5.41 -23.78 25.52
C PRO A 16 4.92 -22.42 25.99
N ALA A 17 5.85 -21.57 26.43
CA ALA A 17 5.54 -20.18 26.77
C ALA A 17 4.67 -19.62 25.64
N PRO A 18 3.53 -18.97 25.95
CA PRO A 18 2.63 -18.49 24.91
C PRO A 18 3.46 -17.65 23.95
N GLU A 19 3.61 -18.16 22.72
CA GLU A 19 4.34 -17.42 21.69
C GLU A 19 3.73 -16.03 21.63
N PRO A 20 4.53 -14.96 21.65
CA PRO A 20 3.98 -13.61 21.62
C PRO A 20 3.14 -13.51 20.35
N GLN A 21 1.82 -13.49 20.53
CA GLN A 21 0.88 -13.36 19.44
C GLN A 21 1.20 -12.02 18.79
N LYS A 22 1.89 -12.07 17.65
CA LYS A 22 2.31 -10.89 16.92
C LYS A 22 1.04 -10.27 16.36
N GLU A 23 0.37 -9.45 17.17
CA GLU A 23 -0.85 -8.78 16.78
C GLU A 23 -0.62 -8.13 15.42
N LYS A 24 -1.50 -8.47 14.48
CA LYS A 24 -1.40 -8.05 13.10
C LYS A 24 -1.69 -6.55 13.07
N PHE A 25 -0.63 -5.75 13.16
CA PHE A 25 -0.73 -4.29 13.16
C PHE A 25 -1.50 -3.82 11.92
N ASP A 26 -2.66 -3.18 12.13
CA ASP A 26 -3.44 -2.57 11.06
C ASP A 26 -3.54 -1.06 11.27
N ILE A 27 -3.03 -0.31 10.29
CA ILE A 27 -3.06 1.15 10.29
C ILE A 27 -4.48 1.70 10.16
N LEU A 28 -5.42 0.94 9.59
CA LEU A 28 -6.80 1.36 9.38
C LEU A 28 -7.51 1.71 10.69
N ASN A 29 -7.17 1.02 11.79
CA ASN A 29 -7.72 1.28 13.11
C ASN A 29 -7.37 2.68 13.65
N TYR A 30 -6.33 3.32 13.11
CA TYR A 30 -5.87 4.65 13.51
C TYR A 30 -6.37 5.76 12.59
N ILE A 31 -7.02 5.43 11.47
CA ILE A 31 -7.53 6.40 10.51
C ILE A 31 -9.04 6.56 10.74
N PRO A 32 -9.49 7.73 11.19
CA PRO A 32 -10.90 7.92 11.47
C PRO A 32 -11.72 8.10 10.21
N VAL A 33 -13.00 7.79 10.35
CA VAL A 33 -14.04 8.02 9.35
C VAL A 33 -14.54 9.45 9.46
N GLY A 34 -14.74 10.10 8.31
CA GLY A 34 -15.23 11.47 8.20
C GLY A 34 -14.13 12.51 7.99
N SER A 35 -14.33 13.42 7.04
CA SER A 35 -13.39 14.51 6.74
C SER A 35 -13.12 15.47 7.91
N LYS A 36 -14.06 15.56 8.87
CA LYS A 36 -13.91 16.38 10.09
C LYS A 36 -12.85 15.84 11.04
N ASN A 37 -12.62 14.54 11.04
CA ASN A 37 -11.74 13.86 11.98
C ASN A 37 -10.33 13.62 11.41
N ALA A 38 -9.98 14.21 10.27
CA ALA A 38 -8.74 13.92 9.56
C ALA A 38 -7.49 13.99 10.45
N VAL A 39 -6.60 13.01 10.29
CA VAL A 39 -5.42 12.85 11.13
C VAL A 39 -4.15 13.15 10.33
N LYS A 40 -3.30 14.01 10.91
CA LYS A 40 -1.99 14.33 10.32
C LYS A 40 -1.03 13.15 10.44
N ARG A 41 -0.16 12.99 9.46
CA ARG A 41 0.87 11.94 9.45
C ARG A 41 1.75 11.95 10.71
N LYS A 42 2.18 13.12 11.18
CA LYS A 42 2.98 13.26 12.41
C LYS A 42 2.27 12.66 13.63
N ARG A 43 0.94 12.81 13.71
CA ARG A 43 0.13 12.22 14.79
C ARG A 43 0.07 10.70 14.65
N LEU A 44 -0.09 10.15 13.45
CA LEU A 44 -0.03 8.70 13.22
C LEU A 44 1.32 8.11 13.62
N CYS A 45 2.43 8.75 13.24
CA CYS A 45 3.78 8.31 13.64
C CYS A 45 3.94 8.32 15.16
N PHE A 46 3.44 9.36 15.84
CA PHE A 46 3.47 9.45 17.30
C PHE A 46 2.65 8.34 17.97
N LEU A 47 1.43 8.07 17.48
CA LEU A 47 0.55 7.05 18.06
C LEU A 47 1.06 5.61 17.87
N THR A 48 1.77 5.37 16.77
CA THR A 48 2.21 4.01 16.38
C THR A 48 3.68 3.74 16.72
N GLY A 49 4.45 4.76 17.08
CA GLY A 49 5.90 4.67 17.26
C GLY A 49 6.67 4.39 15.96
N LEU A 50 6.00 4.42 14.81
CA LEU A 50 6.60 4.09 13.52
C LEU A 50 7.27 5.31 12.88
N ILE A 51 8.39 5.05 12.20
CA ILE A 51 9.13 6.04 11.42
C ILE A 51 8.31 6.45 10.19
N ASP A 52 8.36 7.73 9.80
CA ASP A 52 7.60 8.30 8.68
C ASP A 52 7.68 7.48 7.38
N ARG A 53 8.86 6.94 7.06
CA ARG A 53 9.05 6.10 5.87
C ARG A 53 8.21 4.82 5.91
N LYS A 54 8.15 4.13 7.05
CA LYS A 54 7.29 2.95 7.23
C LYS A 54 5.81 3.36 7.19
N MET A 55 5.46 4.48 7.82
CA MET A 55 4.09 5.02 7.82
C MET A 55 3.59 5.32 6.40
N ARG A 56 4.43 5.91 5.53
CA ARG A 56 4.07 6.17 4.13
C ARG A 56 3.76 4.88 3.36
N ASN A 57 4.58 3.85 3.53
CA ASN A 57 4.35 2.56 2.88
C ASN A 57 3.07 1.91 3.39
N LEU A 58 2.82 1.93 4.70
CA LEU A 58 1.61 1.38 5.29
C LEU A 58 0.34 2.08 4.81
N LEU A 59 0.35 3.41 4.75
CA LEU A 59 -0.76 4.20 4.21
C LEU A 59 -0.99 3.88 2.73
N HIS A 60 0.07 3.67 1.94
CA HIS A 60 -0.05 3.28 0.55
C HIS A 60 -0.67 1.89 0.38
N GLU A 61 -0.20 0.89 1.14
CA GLU A 61 -0.77 -0.46 1.11
C GLU A 61 -2.22 -0.52 1.61
N ALA A 62 -2.54 0.25 2.66
CA ALA A 62 -3.92 0.36 3.16
C ALA A 62 -4.84 1.05 2.13
N GLY A 63 -4.32 2.05 1.41
CA GLY A 63 -5.04 2.77 0.37
C GLY A 63 -5.46 1.90 -0.83
N LYS A 64 -4.81 0.75 -1.04
CA LYS A 64 -5.22 -0.23 -2.05
C LYS A 64 -6.49 -0.99 -1.66
N LYS A 65 -6.83 -1.03 -0.37
CA LYS A 65 -7.99 -1.76 0.17
C LYS A 65 -9.18 -0.84 0.39
N ILE A 66 -8.93 0.33 0.97
CA ILE A 66 -9.97 1.29 1.37
C ILE A 66 -9.55 2.69 0.90
N PRO A 67 -10.48 3.53 0.39
CA PRO A 67 -10.15 4.88 -0.03
C PRO A 67 -9.72 5.73 1.18
N ILE A 68 -8.41 6.00 1.27
CA ILE A 68 -7.84 6.94 2.24
C ILE A 68 -7.51 8.23 1.52
N ILE A 69 -8.25 9.28 1.81
CA ILE A 69 -8.11 10.57 1.13
C ILE A 69 -7.18 11.47 1.95
N ASN A 70 -6.25 12.13 1.26
CA ASN A 70 -5.51 13.27 1.78
C ASN A 70 -5.67 14.45 0.80
N LEU A 71 -6.52 15.40 1.16
CA LEU A 71 -6.74 16.61 0.36
C LEU A 71 -5.63 17.63 0.63
N GLN A 72 -5.31 18.44 -0.38
CA GLN A 72 -4.29 19.51 -0.29
C GLN A 72 -4.62 20.61 0.74
N ASN A 73 -5.79 20.57 1.37
CA ASN A 73 -6.19 21.46 2.45
C ASN A 73 -5.41 21.22 3.76
N GLY A 74 -4.51 20.23 3.81
CA GLY A 74 -3.58 20.01 4.92
C GLY A 74 -4.22 19.44 6.19
N LYS A 75 -5.49 19.03 6.13
CA LYS A 75 -6.21 18.45 7.27
C LYS A 75 -5.66 17.06 7.66
N GLY A 76 -5.19 16.29 6.68
CA GLY A 76 -4.57 14.98 6.89
C GLY A 76 -5.35 13.86 6.20
N TYR A 77 -5.12 12.64 6.69
CA TYR A 77 -5.70 11.40 6.16
C TYR A 77 -7.03 11.09 6.86
N PHE A 78 -8.03 10.66 6.08
CA PHE A 78 -9.31 10.19 6.58
C PHE A 78 -9.94 9.18 5.61
N ILE A 79 -10.88 8.38 6.13
CA ILE A 79 -11.76 7.55 5.31
C ILE A 79 -13.05 8.35 5.10
N PRO A 80 -13.51 8.58 3.86
CA PRO A 80 -14.72 9.36 3.60
C PRO A 80 -15.96 8.63 4.14
N ASP A 81 -16.81 9.36 4.86
CA ASP A 81 -18.12 8.84 5.30
C ASP A 81 -19.15 8.95 4.17
N MET A 82 -19.61 7.82 3.66
CA MET A 82 -20.58 7.77 2.57
C MET A 82 -21.98 8.22 2.98
N ASN A 83 -22.27 8.36 4.28
CA ASN A 83 -23.54 8.92 4.75
C ASN A 83 -23.58 10.45 4.60
N THR A 84 -22.42 11.10 4.61
CA THR A 84 -22.31 12.56 4.54
C THR A 84 -22.08 13.04 3.11
N ASP A 85 -22.92 13.95 2.62
CA ASP A 85 -22.84 14.48 1.25
C ASP A 85 -21.49 15.17 0.94
N THR A 86 -20.95 15.89 1.92
CA THR A 86 -19.64 16.56 1.80
C THR A 86 -18.51 15.57 1.51
N ASP A 87 -18.49 14.43 2.21
CA ASP A 87 -17.46 13.41 2.07
C ASP A 87 -17.60 12.65 0.75
N ARG A 88 -18.84 12.35 0.32
CA ARG A 88 -19.11 11.80 -1.01
C ARG A 88 -18.56 12.70 -2.13
N ARG A 89 -18.82 14.01 -2.05
CA ARG A 89 -18.29 14.98 -3.02
C ARG A 89 -16.76 15.06 -2.99
N MET A 90 -16.14 14.95 -1.82
CA MET A 90 -14.68 14.90 -1.68
C MET A 90 -14.10 13.65 -2.34
N LEU A 91 -14.72 12.48 -2.15
CA LEU A 91 -14.29 11.24 -2.79
C LEU A 91 -14.41 11.33 -4.32
N ILE A 92 -15.55 11.83 -4.85
CA ILE A 92 -15.72 12.03 -6.30
C ILE A 92 -14.63 12.94 -6.87
N ARG A 93 -14.34 14.05 -6.19
CA ARG A 93 -13.29 14.99 -6.61
C ARG A 93 -11.92 14.31 -6.62
N TRP A 94 -11.64 13.52 -5.59
CA TRP A 94 -10.38 12.78 -5.49
C TRP A 94 -10.23 11.76 -6.63
N VAL A 95 -11.27 10.98 -6.94
CA VAL A 95 -11.26 10.03 -8.06
C VAL A 95 -10.95 10.73 -9.38
N LYS A 96 -11.65 11.83 -9.70
CA LYS A 96 -11.40 12.61 -10.92
C LYS A 96 -9.95 13.12 -11.01
N GLN A 97 -9.40 13.53 -9.87
CA GLN A 97 -8.01 13.99 -9.79
C GLN A 97 -7.03 12.85 -10.07
N GLU A 98 -7.23 11.68 -9.46
CA GLU A 98 -6.36 10.52 -9.68
C GLU A 98 -6.46 9.99 -11.11
N GLU A 99 -7.65 9.93 -11.71
CA GLU A 99 -7.82 9.55 -13.12
C GLU A 99 -7.06 10.49 -14.05
N SER A 100 -7.11 11.80 -13.78
CA SER A 100 -6.35 12.79 -14.56
C SER A 100 -4.84 12.56 -14.43
N ARG A 101 -4.36 12.27 -13.21
CA ARG A 101 -2.94 11.96 -12.95
C ARG A 101 -2.49 10.67 -13.62
N ILE A 102 -3.35 9.65 -13.64
CA ILE A 102 -3.08 8.39 -14.34
C ILE A 102 -2.95 8.66 -15.84
N ARG A 103 -3.89 9.42 -16.43
CA ARG A 103 -3.84 9.79 -17.85
C ARG A 103 -2.58 10.56 -18.22
N GLU A 104 -2.24 11.58 -17.43
CA GLU A 104 -1.02 12.37 -17.64
C GLU A 104 0.24 11.51 -17.55
N ARG A 105 0.33 10.65 -16.53
CA ARG A 105 1.43 9.69 -16.38
C ARG A 105 1.52 8.74 -17.57
N GLN A 106 0.39 8.25 -18.06
CA GLN A 106 0.35 7.37 -19.23
C GLN A 106 0.89 8.07 -20.47
N LEU A 107 0.53 9.34 -20.70
CA LEU A 107 1.10 10.13 -21.80
C LEU A 107 2.62 10.25 -21.71
N CYS A 108 3.19 10.41 -20.51
CA CYS A 108 4.64 10.42 -20.31
C CYS A 108 5.27 9.06 -20.63
N VAL A 109 4.63 7.96 -20.23
CA VAL A 109 5.09 6.59 -20.53
C VAL A 109 5.04 6.33 -22.04
N ASP A 110 3.95 6.71 -22.70
CA ASP A 110 3.80 6.56 -24.16
C ASP A 110 4.87 7.36 -24.92
N CYS A 111 5.21 8.55 -24.45
CA CYS A 111 6.31 9.34 -24.99
C CYS A 111 7.64 8.59 -24.88
N ALA A 112 7.95 8.03 -23.70
CA ALA A 112 9.17 7.25 -23.49
C ALA A 112 9.22 5.99 -24.38
N ILE A 113 8.09 5.28 -24.53
CA ILE A 113 7.97 4.12 -25.42
C ILE A 113 8.25 4.51 -26.87
N ARG A 114 7.68 5.64 -27.34
CA ARG A 114 7.96 6.15 -28.69
C ARG A 114 9.44 6.45 -28.90
N THR A 115 10.10 7.05 -27.90
CA THR A 115 11.55 7.30 -27.96
C THR A 115 12.34 6.01 -28.10
N LEU A 116 12.01 4.97 -27.32
CA LEU A 116 12.67 3.67 -27.40
C LEU A 116 12.47 3.01 -28.77
N ASN A 117 11.25 3.05 -29.30
CA ASN A 117 10.93 2.51 -30.62
C ASN A 117 11.72 3.23 -31.74
N ASN A 118 11.85 4.56 -31.67
CA ASN A 118 12.64 5.33 -32.63
C ASN A 118 14.14 4.99 -32.59
N CYS A 119 14.63 4.48 -31.46
CA CYS A 119 16.00 4.01 -31.29
C CYS A 119 16.17 2.50 -31.54
N CYS A 120 15.11 1.80 -31.99
CA CYS A 120 15.08 0.35 -32.13
C CYS A 120 15.49 -0.40 -30.84
N THR A 121 15.23 0.18 -29.68
CA THR A 121 15.54 -0.43 -28.38
C THR A 121 14.29 -1.11 -27.83
N ASP A 122 14.34 -2.44 -27.70
CA ASP A 122 13.30 -3.19 -27.01
C ASP A 122 13.57 -3.22 -25.49
N TRP A 123 12.74 -2.51 -24.74
CA TRP A 123 12.79 -2.44 -23.29
C TRP A 123 12.17 -3.66 -22.59
N ARG A 124 11.56 -4.58 -23.34
CA ARG A 124 11.04 -5.86 -22.84
C ARG A 124 12.08 -6.98 -22.89
N ASN A 125 13.24 -6.72 -23.49
CA ASN A 125 14.35 -7.69 -23.55
C ASN A 125 14.77 -8.12 -22.13
N GLU A 126 14.95 -9.43 -21.93
CA GLU A 126 15.32 -10.05 -20.65
C GLU A 126 16.65 -9.52 -20.09
N GLU A 127 17.54 -8.99 -20.95
CA GLU A 127 18.81 -8.35 -20.56
C GLU A 127 18.62 -7.19 -19.57
N TYR A 128 17.49 -6.46 -19.65
CA TYR A 128 17.22 -5.31 -18.79
C TYR A 128 16.43 -5.64 -17.50
N GLY A 129 15.93 -6.88 -17.33
CA GLY A 129 15.19 -7.36 -16.16
C GLY A 129 13.84 -6.63 -15.93
N ARG A 130 12.71 -7.33 -15.75
CA ARG A 130 12.33 -8.22 -14.65
C ARG A 130 11.23 -9.14 -15.20
N LYS A 131 11.32 -10.47 -15.03
CA LYS A 131 10.23 -11.41 -15.37
C LYS A 131 8.93 -10.96 -14.71
N THR A 132 7.98 -10.48 -15.52
CA THR A 132 6.58 -10.43 -15.14
C THR A 132 5.92 -11.59 -15.86
N ASP A 133 5.39 -12.53 -15.10
CA ASP A 133 4.59 -13.64 -15.62
C ASP A 133 3.33 -13.05 -16.28
N VAL A 134 3.40 -12.72 -17.57
CA VAL A 134 2.26 -12.26 -18.36
C VAL A 134 2.17 -13.14 -19.60
N LEU A 135 1.01 -13.77 -19.71
CA LEU A 135 0.57 -14.68 -20.76
C LEU A 135 0.94 -14.16 -22.15
N GLU A 136 1.47 -15.06 -22.98
CA GLU A 136 1.94 -14.80 -24.34
C GLU A 136 0.79 -14.28 -25.22
N ASP A 137 0.81 -12.98 -25.52
CA ASP A 137 0.01 -12.41 -26.60
C ASP A 137 0.89 -12.29 -27.87
N ASP A 138 0.71 -13.27 -28.77
CA ASP A 138 1.36 -13.46 -30.08
C ASP A 138 1.07 -12.33 -31.11
N SER A 139 1.17 -11.06 -30.70
CA SER A 139 1.10 -9.94 -31.62
C SER A 139 2.47 -9.68 -32.25
N GLY A 140 2.84 -10.55 -33.20
CA GLY A 140 4.05 -10.44 -34.01
C GLY A 140 4.26 -9.02 -34.57
N PHE A 141 5.28 -8.35 -34.07
CA PHE A 141 5.67 -7.01 -34.53
C PHE A 141 6.67 -7.14 -35.68
N ARG A 142 6.25 -6.75 -36.88
CA ARG A 142 7.11 -6.68 -38.07
C ARG A 142 7.53 -5.22 -38.23
N CYS A 143 8.82 -4.92 -38.01
CA CYS A 143 9.42 -3.63 -38.36
C CYS A 143 9.10 -3.30 -39.83
N VAL A 144 8.54 -2.12 -40.08
CA VAL A 144 8.52 -1.53 -41.43
C VAL A 144 9.57 -0.43 -41.42
N SER A 145 10.65 -0.70 -42.14
CA SER A 145 11.75 0.21 -42.47
C SER A 145 11.30 1.36 -43.36
#